data_AF-A0A4C2A6T2-F1
#
_entry.id   AF-A0A4C2A6T2-F1
#
_cell.length_a   1.000
_cell.length_b   1.000
_cell.length_c   1.000
_cell.angle_alpha   90.00
_cell.angle_beta   90.00
_cell.angle_gamma   90.00
#
_symmetry.space_group_name_H-M   'P 1'
#
loop_
_entity.id
_entity.type
_entity.pdbx_description
1 polymer ?
#
loop_
_entity_poly.entity_id
_entity_poly.type
_entity_poly.pdbx_seq_one_letter_code
_entity_poly.pdbx_strand_id
1 'polypeptide(L)'
;MSAVKRKLKTLSLAEKLEVLQAAKSCKKKKDVAEQFGLPMSTLSTIIKNESDIMKKIQNGQSLSCKRQRIAEFPGLEECSLKWFEQCRSQNISVSGLMLQENAEIYSKSPGLTNFRASNG
;
A
#
# COMPACT_ATOMS: atom_id res chain seq x y z
N MET A 1 -30.81 -20.40 9.13
CA MET A 1 -29.49 -20.29 9.77
C MET A 1 -28.72 -19.16 9.11
N SER A 2 -28.62 -18.00 9.75
CA SER A 2 -27.90 -16.85 9.16
C SER A 2 -26.39 -17.09 9.29
N ALA A 3 -25.65 -17.02 8.19
CA ALA A 3 -24.21 -17.27 8.18
C ALA A 3 -23.48 -16.17 8.98
N VAL A 4 -22.76 -16.56 10.05
CA VAL A 4 -21.98 -15.62 10.86
C VAL A 4 -20.89 -15.01 9.99
N LYS A 5 -20.91 -13.68 9.86
CA LYS A 5 -19.95 -12.92 9.05
C LYS A 5 -18.55 -13.05 9.67
N ARG A 6 -17.64 -13.72 8.96
CA ARG A 6 -16.25 -13.92 9.40
C ARG A 6 -15.53 -12.57 9.53
N LYS A 7 -14.95 -12.29 10.69
CA LYS A 7 -14.08 -11.12 10.89
C LYS A 7 -12.77 -11.34 10.12
N LEU A 8 -12.44 -10.42 9.21
CA LEU A 8 -11.20 -10.48 8.42
C LEU A 8 -10.08 -9.74 9.15
N LYS A 9 -8.94 -10.41 9.38
CA LYS A 9 -7.72 -9.79 9.89
C LYS A 9 -6.93 -9.19 8.73
N THR A 10 -6.70 -7.88 8.76
CA THR A 10 -5.84 -7.19 7.80
C THR A 10 -4.41 -7.14 8.31
N LEU A 11 -3.49 -7.80 7.61
CA LEU A 11 -2.08 -7.86 7.97
C LEU A 11 -1.27 -6.75 7.29
N SER A 12 -0.28 -6.21 8.01
CA SER A 12 0.74 -5.31 7.49
C SER A 12 1.74 -6.06 6.59
N LEU A 13 2.59 -5.32 5.88
CA LEU A 13 3.69 -5.90 5.11
C LEU A 13 4.70 -6.60 6.04
N ALA A 14 5.00 -6.01 7.21
CA ALA A 14 5.84 -6.65 8.23
C ALA A 14 5.27 -7.99 8.71
N GLU A 15 3.99 -8.01 9.11
CA GLU A 15 3.35 -9.22 9.62
C GLU A 15 3.32 -10.34 8.55
N LYS A 16 3.11 -9.98 7.28
CA LYS A 16 3.16 -10.95 6.18
C LYS A 16 4.56 -11.51 5.97
N LEU A 17 5.61 -10.69 6.15
CA LEU A 17 6.99 -11.13 6.06
C LEU A 17 7.33 -12.13 7.18
N GLU A 18 6.92 -11.84 8.42
CA GLU A 18 7.10 -12.75 9.56
C GLU A 18 6.40 -14.10 9.33
N VAL A 19 5.18 -14.07 8.80
CA VAL A 19 4.43 -15.28 8.44
C VAL A 19 5.19 -16.10 7.38
N LEU A 20 5.78 -15.46 6.38
CA LEU A 20 6.59 -16.13 5.35
C LEU A 20 7.86 -16.76 5.93
N GLN A 21 8.57 -16.04 6.80
CA GLN A 21 9.75 -16.56 7.48
C GLN A 21 9.41 -17.79 8.35
N ALA A 22 8.33 -17.71 9.13
CA ALA A 22 7.85 -18.82 9.94
C ALA A 22 7.37 -20.02 9.11
N ALA A 23 6.77 -19.78 7.94
CA ALA A 23 6.37 -20.84 7.02
C ALA A 23 7.57 -21.55 6.37
N LYS A 24 8.69 -20.84 6.17
CA LYS A 24 9.94 -21.40 5.63
C LYS A 24 10.76 -22.16 6.67
N SER A 25 10.63 -21.83 7.96
CA SER A 25 11.42 -22.44 9.04
C SER A 25 10.99 -23.88 9.42
N CYS A 26 10.60 -24.70 8.45
CA CYS A 26 10.15 -26.10 8.59
C CYS A 26 8.98 -26.35 9.58
N LYS A 27 8.25 -25.31 10.01
CA LYS A 27 7.04 -25.48 10.82
C LYS A 27 5.89 -26.03 9.98
N LYS A 28 5.04 -26.87 10.55
CA LYS A 28 3.81 -27.29 9.87
C LYS A 28 2.94 -26.07 9.62
N LYS A 29 2.35 -25.96 8.42
CA LYS A 29 1.49 -24.82 8.04
C LYS A 29 0.34 -24.59 9.02
N LYS A 30 -0.19 -25.66 9.62
CA LYS A 30 -1.25 -25.59 10.63
C LYS A 30 -0.79 -24.83 11.88
N ASP A 31 0.39 -25.17 12.39
CA ASP A 31 0.95 -24.56 13.60
C ASP A 31 1.28 -23.07 13.35
N VAL A 32 1.77 -22.73 12.14
CA VAL A 32 1.97 -21.34 11.72
C VAL A 32 0.63 -20.58 11.67
N ALA A 33 -0.40 -21.17 11.06
CA ALA A 33 -1.70 -20.53 10.97
C ALA A 33 -2.28 -20.25 12.38
N GLU A 34 -2.15 -21.19 13.30
CA GLU A 34 -2.59 -21.04 14.69
C GLU A 34 -1.79 -19.98 15.44
N GLN A 35 -0.45 -19.99 15.31
CA GLN A 35 0.45 -19.00 15.92
C GLN A 35 0.07 -17.55 15.54
N PHE A 36 -0.31 -17.30 14.28
CA PHE A 36 -0.66 -15.97 13.79
C PHE A 36 -2.18 -15.67 13.83
N GLY A 37 -3.01 -16.63 14.29
CA GLY A 37 -4.46 -16.53 14.32
C GLY A 37 -5.08 -16.36 12.93
N LEU A 38 -4.55 -17.06 11.93
CA LEU A 38 -4.93 -16.96 10.52
C LEU A 38 -5.70 -18.20 10.06
N PRO A 39 -6.72 -18.03 9.20
CA PRO A 39 -7.26 -19.14 8.44
C PRO A 39 -6.19 -19.75 7.52
N MET A 40 -6.24 -21.07 7.31
CA MET A 40 -5.34 -21.78 6.39
C MET A 40 -5.38 -21.22 4.96
N SER A 41 -6.53 -20.75 4.51
CA SER A 41 -6.68 -20.09 3.21
C SER A 41 -5.87 -18.80 3.13
N THR A 42 -5.89 -17.97 4.17
CA THR A 42 -5.10 -16.73 4.25
C THR A 42 -3.60 -17.02 4.25
N LEU A 43 -3.14 -18.01 5.02
CA LEU A 43 -1.74 -18.44 5.00
C LEU A 43 -1.31 -18.88 3.59
N SER A 44 -2.16 -19.66 2.92
CA SER A 44 -1.89 -20.14 1.56
C SER A 44 -1.78 -19.00 0.55
N THR A 45 -2.65 -17.99 0.66
CA THR A 45 -2.58 -16.78 -0.18
C THR A 45 -1.31 -15.96 0.10
N ILE A 46 -0.89 -15.85 1.36
CA ILE A 46 0.36 -15.14 1.71
C ILE A 46 1.56 -15.84 1.09
N ILE A 47 1.64 -17.17 1.22
CA ILE A 47 2.72 -17.97 0.62
C ILE A 47 2.71 -17.84 -0.90
N LYS A 48 1.53 -17.90 -1.54
CA LYS A 48 1.42 -17.74 -3.00
C LYS A 48 1.91 -16.37 -3.48
N ASN A 49 1.67 -15.32 -2.71
CA ASN A 49 2.02 -13.94 -3.05
C ASN A 49 3.38 -13.51 -2.47
N GLU A 50 4.25 -14.45 -2.11
CA GLU A 50 5.56 -14.18 -1.52
C GLU A 50 6.40 -13.22 -2.37
N SER A 51 6.51 -13.48 -3.67
CA SER A 51 7.29 -12.66 -4.59
C SER A 51 6.82 -11.21 -4.63
N ASP A 52 5.51 -10.98 -4.63
CA ASP A 52 4.93 -9.64 -4.62
C ASP A 52 5.16 -8.92 -3.28
N ILE A 53 5.11 -9.64 -2.17
CA ILE A 53 5.41 -9.08 -0.84
C ILE A 53 6.88 -8.63 -0.80
N MET A 54 7.81 -9.47 -1.28
CA MET A 54 9.24 -9.15 -1.32
C MET A 54 9.53 -7.97 -2.26
N LYS A 55 8.94 -7.94 -3.45
CA LYS A 55 9.04 -6.80 -4.39
C LYS A 55 8.57 -5.49 -3.75
N LYS A 56 7.48 -5.51 -2.98
CA LYS A 56 6.98 -4.30 -2.31
C LYS A 56 7.95 -3.76 -1.27
N ILE A 57 8.55 -4.66 -0.49
CA ILE A 57 9.57 -4.28 0.50
C ILE A 57 10.80 -3.69 -0.22
N GLN A 58 11.25 -4.34 -1.29
CA GLN A 58 12.38 -3.85 -2.09
C GLN A 58 12.11 -2.48 -2.73
N ASN A 59 10.87 -2.23 -3.16
CA ASN A 59 10.43 -0.95 -3.71
C ASN A 59 10.20 0.13 -2.64
N GLY A 60 10.66 -0.09 -1.39
CA GLY A 60 10.58 0.90 -0.31
C GLY A 60 9.18 1.14 0.25
N GLN A 61 8.23 0.24 0.03
CA GLN A 61 6.91 0.38 0.64
C GLN A 61 7.01 0.30 2.17
N SER A 62 6.28 1.16 2.86
CA SER A 62 6.27 1.17 4.33
C SER A 62 5.81 -0.18 4.88
N LEU A 63 6.57 -0.71 5.85
CA LEU A 63 6.28 -1.98 6.50
C LEU A 63 4.95 -1.97 7.28
N SER A 64 4.47 -0.79 7.69
CA SER A 64 3.17 -0.64 8.37
C SER A 64 1.97 -0.72 7.41
N CYS A 65 2.20 -0.60 6.09
CA CYS A 65 1.13 -0.62 5.10
C CYS A 65 0.41 -1.96 5.08
N LYS A 66 -0.92 -1.92 5.25
CA LYS A 66 -1.81 -3.09 5.19
C LYS A 66 -2.38 -3.31 3.79
N ARG A 67 -2.50 -2.24 3.00
CA ARG A 67 -3.01 -2.22 1.63
C ARG A 67 -2.14 -1.32 0.78
N GLN A 68 -1.95 -1.75 -0.46
CA GLN A 68 -1.43 -0.90 -1.51
C GLN A 68 -2.62 -0.29 -2.23
N ARG A 69 -2.58 1.02 -2.43
CA ARG A 69 -3.52 1.71 -3.32
C ARG A 69 -2.82 1.89 -4.66
N ILE A 70 -3.56 1.68 -5.74
CA ILE A 70 -3.10 2.02 -7.08
C ILE A 70 -3.56 3.46 -7.30
N ALA A 71 -2.62 4.33 -7.62
CA ALA A 71 -2.90 5.70 -8.03
C ALA A 71 -3.71 5.67 -9.32
N GLU A 72 -4.78 6.47 -9.39
CA GLU A 72 -5.56 6.62 -10.62
C GLU A 72 -4.76 7.38 -11.68
N PHE A 73 -3.94 8.34 -11.23
CA PHE A 73 -3.09 9.17 -12.09
C PHE A 73 -1.63 9.14 -11.59
N PRO A 74 -0.91 8.01 -11.74
CA PRO A 74 0.40 7.79 -11.12
C PRO A 74 1.45 8.83 -11.53
N GLY A 75 1.49 9.23 -12.81
CA GLY A 75 2.44 10.25 -13.27
C GLY A 75 2.16 11.64 -12.69
N LEU A 76 0.88 11.99 -12.50
CA LEU A 76 0.49 13.28 -11.90
C LEU A 76 0.80 13.30 -10.40
N GLU A 77 0.50 12.21 -9.69
CA GLU A 77 0.85 12.04 -8.28
C GLU A 77 2.38 12.11 -8.08
N GLU A 78 3.15 11.49 -8.98
CA GLU A 78 4.62 11.53 -8.94
C GLU A 78 5.16 12.97 -9.14
N CYS A 79 4.66 13.71 -10.13
CA CYS A 79 5.05 15.11 -10.34
C CYS A 79 4.70 15.99 -9.13
N SER A 80 3.49 15.79 -8.58
CA SER A 80 3.02 16.54 -7.41
C SER A 80 3.87 16.24 -6.17
N LEU A 81 4.24 14.98 -5.96
CA LEU A 81 5.12 14.55 -4.88
C LEU A 81 6.52 15.16 -5.00
N LYS A 82 7.13 15.12 -6.19
CA LYS A 82 8.45 15.73 -6.44
C LYS A 82 8.46 17.23 -6.15
N TRP A 83 7.43 17.94 -6.59
CA TRP A 83 7.28 19.36 -6.28
C TRP A 83 7.17 19.61 -4.77
N PHE A 84 6.36 18.81 -4.07
CA PHE A 84 6.21 18.91 -2.62
C PHE A 84 7.53 18.63 -1.88
N GLU A 85 8.29 17.63 -2.32
CA GLU A 85 9.63 17.34 -1.77
C GLU A 85 10.60 18.51 -1.98
N GLN A 86 10.56 19.18 -3.15
CA GLN A 86 11.35 20.38 -3.42
C GLN A 86 10.96 21.57 -2.53
N CYS A 87 9.66 21.76 -2.27
CA CYS A 87 9.22 22.78 -1.32
C CYS A 87 9.72 22.47 0.08
N ARG A 88 9.65 21.20 0.52
CA ARG A 88 10.14 20.78 1.83
C ARG A 88 11.65 20.93 1.99
N SER A 89 12.44 20.63 0.96
CA SER A 89 13.90 20.82 1.01
C SER A 89 14.30 22.28 1.15
N GLN A 90 13.43 23.19 0.70
CA GLN A 90 13.58 24.64 0.86
C GLN A 90 12.90 25.18 2.13
N ASN A 91 12.39 24.31 3.01
CA ASN A 91 11.61 24.67 4.21
C ASN A 91 10.36 25.55 3.91
N ILE A 92 9.79 25.42 2.71
CA ILE A 92 8.57 26.11 2.32
C ILE A 92 7.37 25.32 2.86
N SER A 93 6.53 25.98 3.64
CA SER A 93 5.25 25.41 4.08
C SER A 93 4.28 25.30 2.91
N VAL A 94 3.80 24.10 2.62
CA VAL A 94 2.82 23.86 1.55
C VAL A 94 1.44 23.63 2.15
N SER A 95 0.47 24.43 1.73
CA SER A 95 -0.94 24.25 2.11
C SER A 95 -1.65 23.25 1.19
N GLY A 96 -2.81 22.75 1.64
CA GLY A 96 -3.64 21.86 0.81
C GLY A 96 -4.11 22.52 -0.49
N LEU A 97 -4.41 23.83 -0.46
CA LEU A 97 -4.79 24.59 -1.65
C LEU A 97 -3.64 24.66 -2.67
N MET A 98 -2.41 24.89 -2.19
CA MET A 98 -1.24 24.92 -3.09
C MET A 98 -1.00 23.54 -3.74
N LEU A 99 -1.23 22.44 -3.01
CA LEU A 99 -1.17 21.09 -3.58
C LEU A 99 -2.24 20.87 -4.65
N GLN A 100 -3.46 21.35 -4.42
CA GLN A 100 -4.56 21.27 -5.40
C GLN A 100 -4.24 22.06 -6.67
N GLU A 101 -3.80 23.31 -6.51
CA GLU A 101 -3.41 24.17 -7.63
C GLU A 101 -2.28 23.54 -8.46
N ASN A 102 -1.28 22.98 -7.78
CA ASN A 102 -0.17 22.30 -8.45
C ASN A 102 -0.62 21.04 -9.21
N ALA A 103 -1.51 20.24 -8.63
CA ALA A 103 -2.09 19.09 -9.29
C ALA A 103 -2.93 19.49 -10.52
N GLU A 104 -3.69 20.59 -10.42
CA GLU A 104 -4.46 21.18 -11.51
C GLU A 104 -3.57 21.78 -12.62
N ILE A 105 -2.36 22.24 -12.28
CA ILE A 105 -1.38 22.66 -13.28
C ILE A 105 -0.85 21.44 -14.04
N TYR A 106 -0.49 20.36 -13.34
CA TYR A 106 0.02 19.15 -13.98
C TYR A 106 -1.03 18.37 -14.77
N SER A 107 -2.32 18.49 -14.43
CA SER A 107 -3.41 17.85 -15.18
C SER A 107 -3.59 18.44 -16.58
N LYS A 108 -3.14 19.68 -16.83
CA LYS A 108 -3.24 20.34 -18.14
C LYS A 108 -2.31 19.75 -19.21
N SER A 109 -1.44 18.82 -18.83
CA SER A 109 -0.62 18.06 -19.78
C SER A 109 -1.51 17.24 -20.73
N PRO A 110 -1.19 17.17 -22.05
CA PRO A 110 -1.98 16.39 -22.99
C PRO A 110 -2.05 14.91 -22.55
N GLY A 111 -3.28 14.42 -22.31
CA GLY A 111 -3.55 13.03 -21.91
C GLY A 111 -4.36 12.85 -20.61
N LEU A 112 -4.57 13.90 -19.81
CA LEU A 112 -5.27 13.85 -18.51
C LEU A 112 -6.59 14.63 -18.54
N THR A 113 -7.59 14.15 -19.30
CA THR A 113 -8.84 14.89 -19.52
C THR A 113 -9.85 14.82 -18.37
N ASN A 114 -9.70 13.87 -17.45
CA ASN A 114 -10.71 13.56 -16.43
C ASN A 114 -10.22 13.81 -14.99
N PHE A 115 -9.07 14.45 -14.83
CA PHE A 115 -8.56 14.79 -13.50
C PHE A 115 -9.33 15.97 -12.92
N ARG A 116 -9.60 15.92 -11.60
CA ARG A 116 -10.17 17.04 -10.85
C ARG A 116 -9.47 17.12 -9.49
N ALA A 117 -8.86 18.27 -9.18
CA ALA A 117 -8.30 18.52 -7.86
C ALA A 117 -9.44 18.67 -6.82
N SER A 118 -9.78 17.59 -6.11
CA SER A 118 -10.79 17.58 -5.05
C SER A 118 -10.15 17.76 -3.66
N ASN A 119 -10.99 17.85 -2.63
CA ASN A 119 -10.54 17.97 -1.23
C ASN A 119 -10.06 16.64 -0.60
N GLY A 120 -10.06 15.54 -1.37
CA GLY A 120 -9.69 14.19 -0.90
C GLY A 120 -10.87 13.24 -0.77
#